data_AF-A0A7S1GLH8-F1
#
_entry.id   AF-A0A7S1GLH8-F1
#
_cell.length_a   1.000
_cell.length_b   1.000
_cell.length_c   1.000
_cell.angle_alpha   90.00
_cell.angle_beta   90.00
_cell.angle_gamma   90.00
#
_symmetry.space_group_name_H-M   'P 1'
#
loop_
_entity.id
_entity.type
_entity.pdbx_description
1 polymer ?
#
loop_
_entity_poly.entity_id
_entity_poly.type
_entity_poly.pdbx_seq_one_letter_code
_entity_poly.pdbx_strand_id
1 'polypeptide(L)'
;RRCPKAKLDVLRLDNMDLATVRKFAQDFKRRHNRLDFLVNNAGIMTRPYIQSKDGFDCQFQTNHLAHFLLTKLLWDTMLNTPGQSRVVTHSSTFHFLGGVRFDR
;
A
#
# COMPACT_ATOMS: atom_id res chain seq x y z
N ARG A 1 -7.14 2.76 -24.14
CA ARG A 1 -6.43 3.94 -24.70
C ARG A 1 -4.98 3.89 -24.24
N ARG A 2 -3.99 4.21 -25.10
CA ARG A 2 -2.57 4.33 -24.70
C ARG A 2 -2.27 5.79 -24.32
N CYS A 3 -1.47 6.01 -23.28
CA CYS A 3 -1.10 7.34 -22.79
C CYS A 3 0.43 7.54 -22.80
N PRO A 4 1.09 7.56 -23.97
CA PRO A 4 2.56 7.60 -24.07
C PRO A 4 3.20 8.91 -23.56
N LYS A 5 2.40 9.96 -23.35
CA LYS A 5 2.83 11.27 -22.83
C LYS A 5 2.68 11.39 -21.31
N ALA A 6 2.25 10.34 -20.61
CA ALA A 6 2.12 10.37 -19.16
C ALA A 6 3.50 10.60 -18.53
N LYS A 7 3.57 11.47 -17.52
CA LYS A 7 4.78 11.63 -16.70
C LYS A 7 4.83 10.49 -15.69
N LEU A 8 5.97 9.80 -15.63
CA LEU A 8 6.21 8.70 -14.70
C LEU A 8 7.29 9.13 -13.70
N ASP A 9 6.99 8.97 -12.41
CA ASP A 9 7.97 9.09 -11.33
C ASP A 9 7.99 7.76 -10.58
N VAL A 10 9.20 7.24 -10.32
CA VAL A 10 9.40 5.92 -9.71
C VAL A 10 9.97 6.11 -8.31
N LEU A 11 9.26 5.52 -7.35
CA LEU A 11 9.61 5.52 -5.94
C LEU A 11 9.80 4.07 -5.47
N ARG A 12 10.85 3.81 -4.69
CA ARG A 12 11.05 2.49 -4.09
C ARG A 12 10.06 2.26 -2.95
N LEU A 13 9.40 1.11 -2.98
CA LEU A 13 8.49 0.64 -1.94
C LEU A 13 8.64 -0.88 -1.81
N ASP A 14 8.91 -1.37 -0.61
CA ASP A 14 8.93 -2.79 -0.27
C ASP A 14 7.91 -3.04 0.85
N ASN A 15 6.80 -3.69 0.51
CA ASN A 15 5.72 -3.93 1.47
C ASN A 15 6.14 -4.91 2.59
N MET A 16 7.25 -5.64 2.46
CA MET A 16 7.82 -6.48 3.53
C MET A 16 8.72 -5.71 4.52
N ASP A 17 8.84 -4.39 4.36
CA ASP A 17 9.65 -3.51 5.19
C ASP A 17 8.92 -2.17 5.42
N LEU A 18 8.29 -2.01 6.60
CA LEU A 18 7.48 -0.83 6.92
C LEU A 18 8.32 0.46 6.98
N ALA A 19 9.64 0.37 7.17
CA ALA A 19 10.51 1.55 7.09
C ALA A 19 10.55 2.10 5.66
N THR A 20 10.52 1.23 4.64
CA THR A 20 10.45 1.67 3.23
C THR A 20 9.10 2.31 2.91
N VAL A 21 7.99 1.83 3.50
CA VAL A 21 6.66 2.44 3.35
C VAL A 21 6.66 3.88 3.88
N ARG A 22 7.28 4.11 5.04
CA ARG A 22 7.44 5.45 5.61
C ARG A 22 8.30 6.35 4.74
N LYS A 23 9.43 5.83 4.26
CA LYS A 23 10.34 6.55 3.37
C LYS A 23 9.66 6.92 2.05
N PHE A 24 8.92 6.00 1.43
CA PHE A 24 8.14 6.26 0.23
C PHE A 24 7.16 7.40 0.45
N ALA A 25 6.38 7.40 1.55
CA ALA A 25 5.41 8.44 1.82
C ALA A 25 6.07 9.81 2.04
N GLN A 26 7.24 9.85 2.69
CA GLN A 26 8.04 11.07 2.84
C GLN A 26 8.54 11.58 1.48
N ASP A 27 9.10 10.68 0.66
CA ASP A 27 9.63 11.02 -0.66
C ASP A 27 8.52 11.46 -1.64
N PHE A 28 7.34 10.87 -1.53
CA PHE A 28 6.15 11.28 -2.27
C PHE A 28 5.73 12.70 -1.87
N LYS A 29 5.55 12.97 -0.57
CA LYS A 29 5.12 14.30 -0.07
C LYS A 29 6.13 15.41 -0.36
N ARG A 30 7.42 15.07 -0.54
CA ARG A 30 8.44 16.05 -0.96
C ARG A 30 8.32 16.43 -2.43
N ARG A 31 7.81 15.54 -3.28
CA ARG A 31 7.74 15.71 -4.74
C ARG A 31 6.36 16.09 -5.25
N HIS A 32 5.32 15.69 -4.53
CA HIS A 32 3.93 15.77 -4.94
C HIS A 32 3.08 16.31 -3.79
N ASN A 33 2.16 17.22 -4.09
CA ASN A 33 1.23 17.82 -3.13
C ASN A 33 -0.23 17.39 -3.38
N ARG A 34 -0.45 16.49 -4.34
CA ARG A 34 -1.76 16.01 -4.79
C ARG A 34 -1.76 14.50 -4.95
N LEU A 35 -2.82 13.83 -4.52
CA LEU A 35 -3.04 12.40 -4.67
C LEU A 35 -4.51 12.09 -4.95
N ASP A 36 -4.87 11.95 -6.22
CA ASP A 36 -6.25 11.64 -6.64
C ASP A 36 -6.62 10.16 -6.43
N PHE A 37 -5.66 9.26 -6.67
CA PHE A 37 -5.87 7.82 -6.59
C PHE A 37 -4.71 7.13 -5.87
N LEU A 38 -5.03 6.39 -4.82
CA LEU A 38 -4.13 5.43 -4.20
C LEU A 38 -4.60 4.01 -4.52
N VAL A 39 -3.80 3.25 -5.25
CA VAL A 39 -4.13 1.87 -5.62
C VAL A 39 -3.23 0.90 -4.86
N ASN A 40 -3.78 0.33 -3.80
CA ASN A 40 -3.16 -0.71 -2.97
C ASN A 40 -3.27 -2.07 -3.69
N ASN A 41 -2.42 -2.28 -4.70
CA ASN A 41 -2.46 -3.46 -5.56
C ASN A 41 -1.41 -4.53 -5.22
N ALA A 42 -0.27 -4.13 -4.64
CA ALA A 42 0.85 -5.05 -4.43
C ALA A 42 0.48 -6.17 -3.44
N GLY A 43 0.60 -7.42 -3.86
CA GLY A 43 0.26 -8.55 -3.00
C GLY A 43 1.04 -9.81 -3.34
N ILE A 44 1.19 -10.67 -2.33
CA ILE A 44 1.79 -12.01 -2.45
C ILE A 44 0.78 -13.07 -2.00
N MET A 45 0.94 -14.29 -2.51
CA MET A 45 0.10 -15.43 -2.17
C MET A 45 0.93 -16.72 -2.22
N THR A 46 0.47 -17.78 -1.54
CA THR A 46 1.05 -19.15 -1.60
C THR A 46 2.55 -19.19 -1.35
N ARG A 47 3.00 -18.45 -0.32
CA ARG A 47 4.38 -18.51 0.16
C ARG A 47 4.46 -19.43 1.39
N PRO A 48 5.54 -20.21 1.55
CA PRO A 48 5.87 -20.80 2.86
C PRO A 48 5.86 -19.72 3.94
N TYR A 49 5.61 -20.09 5.19
CA TYR A 49 5.65 -19.14 6.30
C TYR A 49 7.02 -18.46 6.35
N ILE A 50 7.00 -17.14 6.20
CA ILE A 50 8.18 -16.27 6.26
C ILE A 50 7.78 -15.08 7.11
N GLN A 51 8.65 -14.73 8.05
CA GLN A 51 8.50 -13.52 8.84
C GLN A 51 9.04 -12.31 8.06
N SER A 52 8.31 -11.21 8.07
CA SER A 52 8.76 -9.93 7.55
C SER A 52 9.89 -9.34 8.43
N LYS A 53 10.52 -8.26 7.96
CA LYS A 53 11.53 -7.55 8.75
C LYS A 53 10.97 -6.94 10.03
N ASP A 54 9.68 -6.65 10.06
CA ASP A 54 8.99 -6.03 11.18
C ASP A 54 8.36 -7.07 12.13
N GLY A 55 8.59 -8.37 11.91
CA GLY A 55 8.17 -9.43 12.82
C GLY A 55 6.79 -10.04 12.55
N PHE A 56 6.14 -9.70 11.44
CA PHE A 56 4.81 -10.19 11.08
C PHE A 56 4.87 -11.33 10.05
N ASP A 57 3.77 -12.07 9.90
CA ASP A 57 3.61 -12.93 8.72
C ASP A 57 3.75 -12.11 7.43
N CYS A 58 4.54 -12.59 6.47
CA CYS A 58 4.85 -11.84 5.26
C CYS A 58 3.62 -11.51 4.41
N GLN A 59 2.62 -12.40 4.34
CA GLN A 59 1.40 -12.15 3.55
C GLN A 59 0.53 -11.11 4.26
N PHE A 60 0.37 -11.25 5.58
CA PHE A 60 -0.38 -10.27 6.37
C PHE A 60 0.25 -8.87 6.29
N GLN A 61 1.57 -8.78 6.42
CA GLN A 61 2.24 -7.49 6.29
C GLN A 61 2.12 -6.91 4.88
N THR A 62 2.45 -7.71 3.86
CA THR A 62 2.53 -7.24 2.49
C THR A 62 1.18 -6.80 1.96
N ASN A 63 0.15 -7.61 2.19
CA ASN A 63 -1.17 -7.44 1.58
C ASN A 63 -2.04 -6.49 2.40
N HIS A 64 -1.79 -6.34 3.70
CA HIS A 64 -2.65 -5.58 4.61
C HIS A 64 -1.92 -4.46 5.37
N LEU A 65 -0.95 -4.77 6.23
CA LEU A 65 -0.35 -3.76 7.12
C LEU A 65 0.37 -2.64 6.36
N ALA A 66 1.12 -2.98 5.31
CA ALA A 66 1.84 -2.02 4.49
C ALA A 66 0.87 -1.07 3.76
N HIS A 67 -0.20 -1.59 3.17
CA HIS A 67 -1.25 -0.81 2.51
C HIS A 67 -2.00 0.10 3.49
N PHE A 68 -2.36 -0.42 4.67
CA PHE A 68 -2.99 0.38 5.72
C PHE A 68 -2.08 1.53 6.16
N LEU A 69 -0.81 1.24 6.45
CA LEU A 69 0.17 2.25 6.85
C LEU A 69 0.37 3.31 5.76
N LEU A 70 0.53 2.90 4.50
CA LEU A 70 0.70 3.83 3.38
C LEU A 70 -0.51 4.76 3.24
N THR A 71 -1.71 4.20 3.30
CA THR A 71 -2.97 4.96 3.23
C THR A 71 -3.04 5.99 4.36
N LYS A 72 -2.70 5.60 5.59
CA LYS A 72 -2.65 6.52 6.74
C LYS A 72 -1.63 7.65 6.52
N LEU A 73 -0.42 7.33 6.05
CA LEU A 73 0.66 8.32 5.90
C LEU A 73 0.41 9.36 4.81
N LEU A 74 -0.43 9.04 3.83
CA LEU A 74 -0.84 9.90 2.72
C LEU A 74 -2.24 10.49 2.90
N TRP A 75 -2.90 10.22 4.03
CA TRP A 75 -4.28 10.63 4.30
C TRP A 75 -4.48 12.14 4.15
N ASP A 76 -3.62 12.94 4.78
CA ASP A 76 -3.72 14.40 4.71
C ASP A 76 -3.50 14.92 3.29
N THR A 77 -2.63 14.29 2.50
CA THR A 77 -2.42 14.66 1.09
C THR A 77 -3.68 14.41 0.26
N MET A 78 -4.40 13.32 0.55
CA MET A 78 -5.68 13.03 -0.10
C MET A 78 -6.78 14.00 0.33
N LEU A 79 -6.85 14.37 1.61
CA LEU A 79 -7.83 15.35 2.11
C LEU A 79 -7.59 16.76 1.55
N ASN A 80 -6.33 17.14 1.36
CA ASN A 80 -5.95 18.44 0.80
C ASN A 80 -5.99 18.48 -0.74
N THR A 81 -6.19 17.34 -1.40
CA THR A 81 -6.31 17.28 -2.86
C THR A 81 -7.67 17.83 -3.30
N PRO A 82 -7.72 18.89 -4.14
CA PRO A 82 -8.99 19.44 -4.59
C PRO A 82 -9.83 18.42 -5.36
N GLY A 83 -11.12 18.35 -5.03
CA GLY A 83 -12.04 17.37 -5.61
C GLY A 83 -12.18 16.14 -4.72
N GLN A 84 -12.12 14.95 -5.33
CA GLN A 84 -12.32 13.69 -4.62
C GLN A 84 -11.14 12.75 -4.84
N SER A 85 -10.43 12.46 -3.74
CA SER A 85 -9.43 11.39 -3.69
C SER A 85 -10.09 10.03 -3.46
N ARG A 86 -9.50 8.96 -3.99
CA ARG A 86 -10.02 7.59 -3.86
C ARG A 86 -8.92 6.60 -3.50
N VAL A 87 -9.21 5.74 -2.53
CA VAL A 87 -8.39 4.57 -2.19
C VAL A 87 -9.04 3.33 -2.79
N VAL A 88 -8.28 2.58 -3.58
CA VAL A 88 -8.71 1.32 -4.17
C VAL A 88 -7.79 0.22 -3.65
N THR A 89 -8.35 -0.76 -2.95
CA THR A 89 -7.59 -1.90 -2.43
C THR A 89 -7.92 -3.15 -3.23
N HIS A 90 -6.90 -3.76 -3.82
CA HIS A 90 -7.05 -5.02 -4.52
C HIS A 90 -7.17 -6.16 -3.50
N SER A 91 -8.21 -6.97 -3.66
CA SER A 91 -8.46 -8.18 -2.86
C SER A 91 -8.60 -9.37 -3.81
N SER A 92 -8.82 -10.56 -3.24
CA SER A 92 -9.05 -11.80 -3.97
C SER A 92 -10.29 -12.49 -3.43
N THR A 93 -11.03 -13.26 -4.24
CA THR A 93 -12.16 -14.07 -3.77
C THR A 93 -11.80 -15.01 -2.62
N PHE A 94 -10.52 -15.38 -2.49
CA PHE A 94 -10.02 -16.16 -1.35
C PHE A 94 -10.19 -15.47 0.02
N HIS A 95 -10.43 -14.15 0.07
CA HIS A 95 -10.73 -13.48 1.33
C HIS A 95 -12.04 -13.97 1.99
N PHE A 96 -12.93 -14.62 1.22
CA PHE A 96 -14.14 -15.26 1.74
C PHE A 96 -13.89 -16.62 2.40
N LEU A 97 -12.72 -17.24 2.17
CA LEU A 97 -12.44 -18.63 2.56
C LEU A 97 -11.75 -18.79 3.93
N GLY A 98 -11.85 -17.78 4.80
CA GLY A 98 -11.24 -17.83 6.13
C GLY A 98 -11.63 -16.64 7.01
N GLY A 99 -11.05 -16.57 8.20
CA GLY A 99 -11.21 -15.47 9.14
C GLY A 99 -9.89 -15.16 9.85
N VAL A 100 -9.75 -13.93 10.33
CA VAL A 100 -8.59 -13.54 11.14
C VAL A 100 -8.79 -14.11 12.54
N ARG A 101 -7.84 -14.92 13.01
CA ARG A 101 -7.80 -15.36 14.41
C ARG A 101 -7.07 -14.28 15.21
N PHE A 102 -7.82 -13.46 15.93
CA PHE A 102 -7.27 -12.41 16.78
C PHE A 102 -6.80 -12.95 18.15
N ASP A 103 -7.29 -14.15 18.50
CA ASP A 103 -7.09 -14.79 19.78
C ASP A 103 -5.82 -15.64 19.72
N ARG A 104 -4.80 -15.22 20.49
CA ARG A 104 -3.68 -16.02 20.98
C ARG A 104 -3.50 -15.74 22.45
#